data_AF-A0A0N4WN92-F1
#
_entry.id   AF-A0A0N4WN92-F1
#
_cell.length_a   1.000
_cell.length_b   1.000
_cell.length_c   1.000
_cell.angle_alpha   90.00
_cell.angle_beta   90.00
_cell.angle_gamma   90.00
#
_symmetry.space_group_name_H-M   'P 1'
#
loop_
_entity.id
_entity.type
_entity.pdbx_description
1 polymer ?
#
loop_
_entity_poly.entity_id
_entity_poly.type
_entity_poly.pdbx_seq_one_letter_code
_entity_poly.pdbx_strand_id
1 'polypeptide(L)'
;LMITLSLCVVWTCGSRVLICENRSYPPVEPMEGACCGQGCSNCVWVVYAQELIDYYREEIEMKVPDQNVRAFVLSELRSKWNRS
;
A
#
# COMPACT_ATOMS: atom_id res chain seq x y z
N LEU A 1 -5.77 9.88 37.12
CA LEU A 1 -5.20 8.53 36.91
C LEU A 1 -5.20 8.28 35.40
N MET A 2 -4.02 8.30 34.77
CA MET A 2 -3.86 8.04 33.32
C MET A 2 -3.50 6.57 33.09
N ILE A 3 -3.65 6.18 31.81
CA ILE A 3 -3.06 5.03 31.09
C ILE A 3 -3.90 3.74 31.16
N THR A 4 -4.58 3.38 30.05
CA THR A 4 -4.15 2.30 29.13
C THR A 4 -5.16 1.99 28.01
N LEU A 5 -4.58 1.77 26.82
CA LEU A 5 -5.04 0.99 25.65
C LEU A 5 -6.18 1.54 24.77
N SER A 6 -5.75 2.17 23.66
CA SER A 6 -5.92 1.60 22.31
C SER A 6 -7.15 0.72 22.11
N LEU A 7 -8.34 1.32 22.06
CA LEU A 7 -9.49 0.69 21.45
C LEU A 7 -10.11 1.66 20.44
N CYS A 8 -10.07 1.20 19.19
CA CYS A 8 -10.82 1.72 18.07
C CYS A 8 -12.25 2.04 18.50
N VAL A 9 -12.64 3.30 18.46
CA VAL A 9 -14.04 3.71 18.62
C VAL A 9 -14.67 3.63 17.23
N VAL A 10 -15.65 2.75 17.05
CA VAL A 10 -16.36 2.56 15.78
C VAL A 10 -17.76 3.20 15.87
N TRP A 11 -17.92 4.29 15.10
CA TRP A 11 -19.13 4.78 14.38
C TRP A 11 -20.32 5.31 15.21
N THR A 12 -20.99 6.41 14.82
CA THR A 12 -21.66 6.66 13.53
C THR A 12 -21.78 8.15 13.19
N CYS A 13 -21.73 8.53 11.90
CA CYS A 13 -22.73 9.34 11.18
C CYS A 13 -22.11 10.00 9.94
N GLY A 14 -22.66 9.69 8.75
CA GLY A 14 -22.74 10.59 7.59
C GLY A 14 -21.45 11.21 7.00
N SER A 15 -21.14 10.81 5.78
CA SER A 15 -20.47 11.63 4.75
C SER A 15 -18.98 11.98 4.93
N ARG A 16 -18.20 11.57 3.91
CA ARG A 16 -16.74 11.68 3.74
C ARG A 16 -15.93 10.75 4.62
N VAL A 17 -15.44 9.69 3.99
CA VAL A 17 -14.29 8.92 4.46
C VAL A 17 -13.11 9.89 4.58
N LEU A 18 -12.93 10.45 5.77
CA LEU A 18 -11.62 10.89 6.20
C LEU A 18 -10.87 9.59 6.47
N ILE A 19 -10.14 9.15 5.45
CA ILE A 19 -9.03 8.24 5.62
C ILE A 19 -8.16 8.96 6.64
N CYS A 20 -8.19 8.52 7.90
CA CYS A 20 -7.18 8.88 8.86
C CYS A 20 -5.89 8.36 8.23
N GLU A 21 -5.11 9.28 7.67
CA GLU A 21 -3.79 9.05 7.13
C GLU A 21 -2.90 8.55 8.26
N ASN A 22 -3.00 7.26 8.53
CA ASN A 22 -2.09 6.55 9.40
C ASN A 22 -1.24 5.68 8.49
N ARG A 23 -0.24 6.31 7.84
CA ARG A 23 0.91 5.63 7.23
C ARG A 23 1.81 4.96 8.29
N SER A 24 1.22 4.40 9.34
CA SER A 24 1.95 3.64 10.37
C SER A 24 1.86 2.14 10.15
N TYR A 25 1.05 1.68 9.18
CA TYR A 25 0.93 0.27 8.85
C TYR A 25 1.41 0.01 7.42
N PRO A 26 2.14 -1.10 7.21
CA PRO A 26 2.52 -1.52 5.87
C PRO A 26 1.28 -1.71 4.99
N PRO A 27 1.34 -1.36 3.70
CA PRO A 27 0.31 -1.71 2.74
C PRO A 27 0.04 -3.22 2.78
N VAL A 28 -1.24 -3.60 2.78
CA VAL A 28 -1.65 -5.00 2.80
C VAL A 28 -1.62 -5.55 1.38
N GLU A 29 -1.03 -6.74 1.21
CA GLU A 29 -0.97 -7.40 -0.09
C GLU A 29 -2.38 -7.71 -0.63
N PRO A 30 -2.66 -7.38 -1.92
CA PRO A 30 -3.94 -7.69 -2.52
C PRO A 30 -4.09 -9.18 -2.78
N MET A 31 -5.33 -9.68 -2.76
CA MET A 31 -5.60 -11.09 -3.05
C MET A 31 -5.18 -11.48 -4.47
N GLU A 32 -4.69 -12.71 -4.60
CA GLU A 32 -4.42 -13.37 -5.88
C GLU A 32 -5.71 -13.41 -6.72
N GLY A 33 -5.70 -12.76 -7.89
CA GLY A 33 -6.90 -12.63 -8.75
C GLY A 33 -7.67 -11.32 -8.59
N ALA A 34 -7.28 -10.42 -7.69
CA ALA A 34 -7.88 -9.08 -7.58
C ALA A 34 -7.56 -8.18 -8.79
N CYS A 35 -6.58 -8.57 -9.62
CA CYS A 35 -6.31 -7.89 -10.88
C CYS A 35 -7.00 -8.60 -12.05
N CYS A 36 -7.68 -7.80 -12.86
CA CYS A 36 -8.39 -8.20 -14.07
C CYS A 36 -7.50 -8.96 -15.11
N GLY A 37 -6.17 -8.82 -15.03
CA GLY A 37 -5.23 -9.51 -15.93
C GLY A 37 -5.23 -8.99 -17.36
N GLN A 38 -6.07 -8.00 -17.68
CA GLN A 38 -6.20 -7.39 -19.01
C GLN A 38 -5.26 -6.19 -19.23
N GLY A 39 -4.28 -5.96 -18.36
CA GLY A 39 -3.36 -4.81 -18.47
C GLY A 39 -4.00 -3.45 -18.18
N CYS A 40 -5.01 -3.39 -17.31
CA CYS A 40 -5.65 -2.13 -16.93
C CYS A 40 -4.66 -1.17 -16.23
N SER A 41 -4.76 0.12 -16.53
CA SER A 41 -3.95 1.19 -15.95
C SER A 41 -4.15 1.40 -14.44
N ASN A 42 -5.26 0.90 -13.89
CA ASN A 42 -5.59 0.96 -12.46
C ASN A 42 -5.72 -0.44 -11.85
N CYS A 43 -4.74 -1.31 -12.11
CA CYS A 43 -4.68 -2.61 -11.45
C CYS A 43 -4.34 -2.42 -9.96
N VAL A 44 -4.98 -3.20 -9.09
CA VAL A 44 -4.77 -3.17 -7.63
C VAL A 44 -3.30 -3.36 -7.24
N TRP A 45 -2.54 -4.15 -8.01
CA TRP A 45 -1.10 -4.33 -7.81
C TRP A 45 -0.31 -3.05 -8.08
N VAL A 46 -0.69 -2.26 -9.09
CA VAL A 46 -0.03 -0.98 -9.39
C VAL A 46 -0.26 0.01 -8.25
N VAL A 47 -1.49 0.09 -7.75
CA VAL A 47 -1.82 0.94 -6.58
C VAL A 47 -1.03 0.49 -5.35
N TYR A 48 -1.02 -0.81 -5.06
CA TYR A 48 -0.25 -1.38 -3.96
C TYR A 48 1.26 -1.08 -4.06
N ALA A 49 1.84 -1.24 -5.25
CA ALA A 49 3.24 -0.91 -5.47
C ALA A 49 3.53 0.58 -5.28
N GLN A 50 2.63 1.47 -5.72
CA GLN A 50 2.77 2.91 -5.49
C GLN A 50 2.73 3.25 -4.00
N GLU A 51 1.78 2.69 -3.26
CA GLU A 51 1.67 2.86 -1.81
C GLU A 51 2.92 2.34 -1.08
N LEU A 52 3.44 1.17 -1.49
CA LEU A 52 4.69 0.62 -0.95
C LEU A 52 5.89 1.52 -1.24
N ILE A 53 5.99 2.04 -2.46
CA ILE A 53 7.07 2.95 -2.86
C ILE A 53 7.00 4.23 -2.03
N ASP A 54 5.81 4.78 -1.82
CA ASP A 54 5.66 6.01 -1.05
C ASP A 54 5.86 5.79 0.46
N TYR A 55 5.55 4.58 0.96
CA TYR A 55 5.76 4.18 2.36
C TYR A 55 7.22 3.87 2.68
N TYR A 56 7.84 2.95 1.93
CA TYR A 56 9.19 2.43 2.21
C TYR A 56 10.30 3.15 1.46
N ARG A 57 10.00 3.85 0.35
CA ARG A 57 10.96 4.50 -0.57
C ARG A 57 12.19 3.64 -0.90
N GLU A 58 13.23 3.74 -0.08
CA GLU A 58 14.54 3.12 -0.27
C GLU A 58 14.66 1.77 0.45
N GLU A 59 13.77 1.46 1.40
CA GLU A 59 13.83 0.24 2.22
C GLU A 59 13.02 -0.95 1.66
N ILE A 60 12.48 -0.83 0.44
CA ILE A 60 11.58 -1.83 -0.17
C ILE A 60 12.27 -3.20 -0.28
N GLU A 61 13.55 -3.22 -0.66
CA GLU A 61 14.30 -4.47 -0.87
C GLU A 61 14.49 -5.31 0.41
N MET A 62 14.56 -4.62 1.56
CA MET A 62 14.74 -5.24 2.87
C MET A 62 13.42 -5.62 3.55
N LYS A 63 12.34 -4.87 3.27
CA LYS A 63 11.04 -5.02 3.95
C LYS A 63 10.07 -5.97 3.24
N VAL A 64 10.24 -6.20 1.93
CA VAL A 64 9.42 -7.13 1.16
C VAL A 64 10.15 -8.49 1.07
N PRO A 65 9.76 -9.50 1.87
CA PRO A 65 10.42 -10.80 1.85
C PRO A 65 10.12 -11.58 0.56
N ASP A 66 8.93 -11.37 -0.02
CA ASP A 66 8.48 -12.09 -1.21
C ASP A 66 9.20 -11.63 -2.48
N GLN A 67 9.90 -12.57 -3.11
CA GLN A 67 10.68 -12.30 -4.31
C GLN A 67 9.81 -11.80 -5.48
N ASN A 68 8.62 -12.37 -5.65
CA ASN A 68 7.70 -12.02 -6.73
C ASN A 68 7.18 -10.59 -6.58
N VAL A 69 6.74 -10.25 -5.36
CA VAL A 69 6.24 -8.91 -5.03
C VAL A 69 7.37 -7.89 -5.15
N ARG A 70 8.56 -8.20 -4.63
CA ARG A 70 9.74 -7.33 -4.73
C ARG A 70 10.11 -7.04 -6.18
N ALA A 71 10.15 -8.06 -7.04
CA ALA A 71 10.47 -7.89 -8.45
C ALA A 71 9.46 -6.96 -9.15
N PHE A 72 8.17 -7.13 -8.85
CA PHE A 72 7.12 -6.28 -9.38
C PHE A 72 7.27 -4.82 -8.92
N VAL A 73 7.39 -4.58 -7.61
CA VAL A 73 7.51 -3.22 -7.06
C VAL A 73 8.76 -2.49 -7.58
N LEU A 74 9.90 -3.19 -7.69
CA LEU A 74 11.12 -2.62 -8.27
C LEU A 74 10.95 -2.25 -9.74
N SER A 75 10.20 -3.04 -10.51
CA SER A 75 9.92 -2.73 -11.92
C SER A 75 9.04 -1.48 -12.07
N GLU A 76 8.08 -1.29 -11.17
CA GLU A 76 7.24 -0.08 -11.10
C GLU A 76 8.05 1.14 -10.64
N LEU A 77 8.93 0.98 -9.65
CA LEU A 77 9.83 2.04 -9.18
C LEU A 77 10.75 2.53 -10.29
N ARG A 78 11.34 1.61 -11.06
CA ARG A 78 12.16 1.94 -12.23
C ARG A 78 11.37 2.72 -13.28
N SER A 79 10.12 2.32 -13.53
CA SER A 79 9.22 2.98 -14.49
C SER A 79 8.76 4.36 -14.02
N LYS A 80 8.70 4.60 -12.70
CA LYS A 80 8.45 5.91 -12.10
C LYS A 80 9.66 6.84 -12.28
N TRP A 81 10.87 6.33 -12.09
CA TRP A 81 12.11 7.10 -12.30
C TRP A 81 12.35 7.46 -13.77
N ASN A 82 12.12 6.54 -14.71
CA ASN A 82 12.36 6.77 -16.13
C ASN A 82 11.38 7.77 -16.80
N ARG A 83 10.31 8.18 -16.09
CA ARG A 83 9.33 9.16 -16.57
C ARG A 83 9.55 10.57 -16.00
N SER A 84 10.60 10.77 -15.21
CA SER A 84 10.95 12.04 -14.56
C SER A 84 12.21 12.65 -15.16
#